data_AF-A0AA38US91-F1
#
_entry.id   AF-A0AA38US91-F1
#
_cell.length_a   1.000
_cell.length_b   1.000
_cell.length_c   1.000
_cell.angle_alpha   90.00
_cell.angle_beta   90.00
_cell.angle_gamma   90.00
#
_symmetry.space_group_name_H-M   'P 1'
#
loop_
_entity.id
_entity.type
_entity.pdbx_description
1 polymer ?
#
loop_
_entity_poly.entity_id
_entity_poly.type
_entity_poly.pdbx_seq_one_letter_code
_entity_poly.pdbx_strand_id
1 'polypeptide(L)'
;MDLCVKCGDSLELNLHQLRFSESLSCARAGHYPFGSERAAHYKLLGDTQIELDRCQKEIERVEILCNTLIASKQLLQANKRLIHSILSPINKLPLDLLGNIFEHVCYDRNHISGFNLSNVPTLKLSRVCHRWRSLVSSTPTLWSTFRFGEKEYTRRHNLLPLFLKRSHPCPIDFQVD
;
A
#
# COMPACT_ATOMS: atom_id res chain seq x y z
N MET A 1 1.76 13.08 -30.84
CA MET A 1 2.28 12.98 -29.45
C MET A 1 3.10 11.71 -29.44
N ASP A 2 4.43 11.81 -29.33
CA ASP A 2 5.29 10.62 -29.43
C ASP A 2 5.11 9.75 -28.20
N LEU A 3 4.56 8.56 -28.39
CA LEU A 3 4.13 7.67 -27.30
C LEU A 3 5.22 6.68 -26.86
N CYS A 4 6.38 6.67 -27.53
CA CYS A 4 7.47 5.75 -27.23
C CYS A 4 8.86 6.27 -27.67
N VAL A 5 9.64 6.79 -26.72
CA VAL A 5 11.03 7.28 -26.98
C VAL A 5 12.03 6.15 -27.31
N LYS A 6 11.68 4.89 -27.05
CA LYS A 6 12.55 3.72 -27.30
C LYS A 6 12.32 3.03 -28.65
N CYS A 7 11.14 3.16 -29.22
CA CYS A 7 10.76 2.47 -30.45
C CYS A 7 10.46 3.42 -31.62
N GLY A 8 10.26 4.73 -31.36
CA GLY A 8 10.03 5.72 -32.41
C GLY A 8 8.62 5.68 -33.02
N ASP A 9 7.74 4.81 -32.51
CA ASP A 9 6.36 4.72 -33.00
C ASP A 9 5.52 5.88 -32.46
N SER A 10 5.14 6.77 -33.38
CA SER A 10 4.10 7.78 -33.16
C SER A 10 2.76 7.17 -33.58
N LEU A 11 1.81 7.09 -32.65
CA LEU A 11 0.43 6.73 -32.97
C LEU A 11 -0.23 7.94 -33.66
N GLU A 12 -0.02 8.08 -34.97
CA GLU A 12 -0.79 9.00 -35.80
C GLU A 12 -2.12 8.33 -36.18
N LEU A 13 -3.18 8.67 -35.45
CA LEU A 13 -4.53 8.24 -35.78
C LEU A 13 -5.10 9.17 -36.84
N ASN A 14 -5.34 8.65 -38.04
CA ASN A 14 -6.00 9.42 -39.09
C ASN A 14 -7.52 9.40 -38.93
N LEU A 15 -8.02 10.08 -37.89
CA LEU A 15 -9.44 10.16 -37.57
C LEU A 15 -10.24 10.99 -38.59
N HIS A 16 -9.57 11.76 -39.45
CA HIS A 16 -10.20 12.57 -40.50
C HIS A 16 -10.82 11.73 -41.62
N GLN A 17 -10.42 10.46 -41.77
CA GLN A 17 -11.06 9.54 -42.73
C GLN A 17 -12.43 9.03 -42.26
N LEU A 18 -12.74 9.20 -40.97
CA LEU A 18 -14.04 8.84 -40.41
C LEU A 18 -15.09 9.88 -40.86
N ARG A 19 -15.77 9.60 -41.98
CA ARG A 19 -16.96 10.32 -42.45
C ARG A 19 -18.19 9.99 -41.58
N PHE A 20 -18.06 10.22 -40.28
CA PHE A 20 -19.06 9.84 -39.27
C PHE A 20 -20.40 10.54 -39.49
N SER A 21 -20.36 11.84 -39.82
CA SER A 21 -21.56 12.64 -40.12
C SER A 21 -22.33 12.13 -41.34
N GLU A 22 -21.62 11.79 -42.42
CA GLU A 22 -22.21 11.26 -43.66
C GLU A 22 -22.79 9.86 -43.42
N SER A 23 -22.02 9.00 -42.75
CA SER A 23 -22.47 7.65 -42.36
C SER A 23 -23.72 7.69 -41.47
N LEU A 24 -23.77 8.62 -40.52
CA LEU A 24 -24.93 8.84 -39.64
C LEU A 24 -26.14 9.35 -40.41
N SER A 25 -25.95 10.23 -41.40
CA SER A 25 -27.03 10.74 -42.26
C SER A 25 -27.63 9.62 -43.11
N CYS A 26 -26.80 8.79 -43.74
CA CYS A 26 -27.25 7.64 -44.53
C CYS A 26 -28.02 6.63 -43.67
N ALA A 27 -27.52 6.33 -42.46
CA ALA A 27 -28.20 5.44 -41.53
C ALA A 27 -29.59 5.96 -41.12
N ARG A 28 -29.71 7.26 -40.84
CA ARG A 28 -30.99 7.90 -40.48
C ARG A 28 -31.99 7.95 -41.63
N ALA A 29 -31.51 8.09 -42.87
CA ALA A 29 -32.33 8.07 -44.06
C ALA A 29 -32.83 6.66 -44.43
N GLY A 30 -32.34 5.61 -43.75
CA GLY A 30 -32.59 4.22 -44.14
C GLY A 30 -31.96 3.84 -45.48
N HIS A 31 -30.93 4.59 -45.91
CA HIS A 31 -30.25 4.35 -47.18
C HIS A 31 -29.48 3.02 -47.11
N TYR A 32 -29.76 2.14 -48.06
CA TYR A 32 -29.04 0.87 -48.19
C TYR A 32 -28.04 0.97 -49.35
N PRO A 33 -26.73 0.81 -49.10
CA PRO A 33 -25.72 0.92 -50.14
C PRO A 33 -25.71 -0.31 -51.06
N PHE A 34 -25.56 -0.08 -52.37
CA PHE A 34 -25.47 -1.14 -53.38
C PHE A 34 -24.16 -1.04 -54.19
N GLY A 35 -23.75 -2.15 -54.81
CA GLY A 35 -22.61 -2.18 -55.73
C GLY A 35 -21.31 -1.64 -55.13
N SER A 36 -20.71 -0.63 -55.79
CA SER A 36 -19.45 -0.01 -55.40
C SER A 36 -19.50 0.73 -54.06
N GLU A 37 -20.65 1.31 -53.70
CA GLU A 37 -20.85 1.98 -52.42
C GLU A 37 -20.73 0.98 -51.26
N ARG A 38 -21.33 -0.20 -51.42
CA ARG A 38 -21.25 -1.28 -50.42
C ARG A 38 -19.82 -1.81 -50.28
N ALA A 39 -19.08 -1.95 -51.39
CA ALA A 39 -17.68 -2.33 -51.36
C ALA A 39 -16.79 -1.30 -50.65
N ALA A 40 -17.05 0.01 -50.86
CA ALA A 40 -16.35 1.09 -50.17
C ALA A 40 -16.63 1.07 -48.65
N HIS A 41 -17.87 0.81 -48.23
CA HIS A 41 -18.21 0.65 -46.82
C HIS A 41 -17.52 -0.55 -46.16
N TYR A 42 -17.45 -1.71 -46.83
CA TYR A 42 -16.71 -2.87 -46.30
C TYR A 42 -15.21 -2.60 -46.18
N LYS A 43 -14.62 -1.89 -47.15
CA LYS A 43 -13.21 -1.48 -47.07
C LYS A 43 -12.99 -0.56 -45.88
N LEU A 44 -13.82 0.49 -45.73
CA LEU A 44 -13.72 1.42 -44.61
C LEU A 44 -13.88 0.71 -43.25
N LEU A 45 -14.78 -0.28 -43.16
CA LEU A 45 -14.94 -1.11 -41.96
C LEU A 45 -13.64 -1.88 -41.65
N GLY A 46 -13.02 -2.50 -42.66
CA GLY A 46 -11.75 -3.21 -42.51
C GLY A 46 -10.62 -2.29 -42.07
N ASP A 47 -10.48 -1.14 -42.73
CA ASP A 47 -9.48 -0.12 -42.37
C ASP A 47 -9.70 0.40 -40.94
N THR A 48 -10.96 0.64 -40.55
CA THR A 48 -11.32 1.05 -39.19
C THR A 48 -10.97 -0.03 -38.16
N GLN A 49 -11.22 -1.31 -38.48
CA GLN A 49 -10.88 -2.42 -37.58
C GLN A 49 -9.37 -2.53 -37.36
N ILE A 50 -8.56 -2.33 -38.40
CA ILE A 50 -7.09 -2.34 -38.29
C ILE A 50 -6.61 -1.23 -37.34
N GLU A 51 -7.17 -0.01 -37.46
CA GLU A 51 -6.81 1.10 -36.56
C GLU A 51 -7.30 0.88 -35.13
N LEU A 52 -8.46 0.24 -34.93
CA LEU A 52 -8.93 -0.16 -33.60
C LEU A 52 -8.00 -1.19 -32.96
N ASP A 53 -7.58 -2.21 -33.71
CA ASP A 53 -6.65 -3.23 -33.22
C ASP A 53 -5.28 -2.62 -32.87
N ARG A 54 -4.82 -1.63 -33.66
CA ARG A 54 -3.60 -0.87 -33.37
C ARG A 54 -3.75 -0.04 -32.09
N CYS A 55 -4.86 0.67 -31.91
CA CYS A 55 -5.17 1.40 -30.68
C CYS A 55 -5.15 0.47 -29.47
N GLN A 56 -5.83 -0.69 -29.58
CA GLN A 56 -5.95 -1.65 -28.49
C GLN A 56 -4.58 -2.18 -28.04
N LYS A 57 -3.71 -2.54 -28.99
CA LYS A 57 -2.33 -2.97 -28.69
C LYS A 57 -1.52 -1.89 -27.97
N GLU A 58 -1.65 -0.63 -28.39
CA GLU A 58 -0.94 0.48 -27.74
C GLU A 58 -1.48 0.79 -26.35
N ILE A 59 -2.79 0.68 -26.13
CA ILE A 59 -3.40 0.77 -24.80
C ILE A 59 -2.80 -0.31 -23.89
N GLU A 60 -2.83 -1.57 -24.32
CA GLU A 60 -2.28 -2.69 -23.55
C GLU A 60 -0.79 -2.49 -23.24
N ARG A 61 -0.01 -2.05 -24.23
CA ARG A 61 1.43 -1.77 -24.05
C ARG A 61 1.67 -0.69 -23.00
N VAL A 62 0.93 0.41 -23.07
CA VAL A 62 1.07 1.54 -22.13
C VAL A 62 0.58 1.14 -20.74
N GLU A 63 -0.49 0.38 -20.62
CA GLU A 63 -0.98 -0.15 -19.33
C GLU A 63 0.05 -1.06 -18.66
N ILE A 64 0.66 -2.00 -19.42
CA ILE A 64 1.73 -2.86 -18.91
C ILE A 64 2.93 -2.03 -18.43
N LEU A 65 3.34 -1.03 -19.22
CA LEU A 65 4.46 -0.17 -18.85
C LEU A 65 4.14 0.66 -17.61
N CYS A 66 2.93 1.22 -17.53
CA CYS A 66 2.45 1.98 -16.38
C CYS A 66 2.46 1.12 -15.12
N ASN A 67 1.90 -0.09 -15.18
CA ASN A 67 1.89 -1.05 -14.07
C ASN A 67 3.30 -1.40 -13.61
N THR A 68 4.22 -1.62 -14.56
CA THR A 68 5.64 -1.91 -14.27
C THR A 68 6.32 -0.73 -13.56
N LEU A 69 6.07 0.50 -14.01
CA LEU A 69 6.62 1.71 -13.39
C LEU A 69 6.02 1.96 -12.00
N ILE A 70 4.73 1.70 -11.81
CA ILE A 70 4.06 1.79 -10.50
C ILE A 70 4.71 0.79 -9.53
N ALA A 71 4.87 -0.47 -9.92
CA ALA A 71 5.53 -1.48 -9.09
C ALA A 71 6.98 -1.08 -8.75
N SER A 72 7.73 -0.62 -9.75
CA SER A 72 9.11 -0.15 -9.58
C SER A 72 9.20 1.03 -8.60
N LYS A 73 8.29 2.01 -8.72
CA LYS A 73 8.18 3.15 -7.81
C LYS A 73 7.88 2.69 -6.37
N GLN A 74 6.95 1.76 -6.20
CA GLN A 74 6.60 1.22 -4.87
C GLN A 74 7.80 0.53 -4.21
N LEU A 75 8.57 -0.26 -4.97
CA LEU A 75 9.78 -0.91 -4.47
C LEU A 75 10.84 0.11 -4.05
N LEU A 76 11.10 1.13 -4.89
CA LEU A 76 12.04 2.20 -4.56
C LEU A 76 11.62 2.99 -3.32
N GLN A 77 10.33 3.27 -3.17
CA GLN A 77 9.79 3.93 -1.98
C GLN A 77 9.94 3.06 -0.72
N ALA A 78 9.71 1.75 -0.83
CA ALA A 78 9.94 0.81 0.26
C ALA A 78 11.43 0.77 0.66
N ASN A 79 12.33 0.68 -0.32
CA ASN A 79 13.77 0.70 -0.08
C ASN A 79 14.22 2.01 0.59
N LYS A 80 13.72 3.16 0.12
CA LYS A 80 13.96 4.47 0.73
C LYS A 80 13.53 4.48 2.21
N ARG A 81 12.33 3.97 2.53
CA ARG A 81 11.85 3.87 3.93
C ARG A 81 12.75 2.99 4.79
N LEU A 82 13.21 1.84 4.26
CA LEU A 82 14.13 0.95 4.96
C LEU A 82 15.46 1.63 5.26
N ILE A 83 16.06 2.29 4.27
CA ILE A 83 17.33 3.03 4.44
C ILE A 83 17.16 4.14 5.48
N HIS A 84 16.08 4.93 5.41
CA HIS A 84 15.79 5.94 6.45
C HIS A 84 15.64 5.31 7.84
N SER A 85 14.98 4.16 7.94
CA SER A 85 14.85 3.45 9.21
C SER A 85 16.20 2.98 9.74
N ILE A 86 17.10 2.49 8.89
CA ILE A 86 18.46 2.06 9.26
C ILE A 86 19.29 3.26 9.74
N LEU A 87 19.25 4.36 9.00
CA LEU A 87 20.01 5.58 9.27
C LEU A 87 19.39 6.45 10.37
N SER A 88 18.25 6.04 10.94
CA SER A 88 17.56 6.79 11.99
C SER A 88 18.48 7.04 13.19
N PRO A 89 18.60 8.29 13.69
CA PRO A 89 19.48 8.63 14.81
C PRO A 89 19.26 7.77 16.07
N ILE A 90 18.02 7.31 16.29
CA ILE A 90 17.68 6.46 17.44
C ILE A 90 18.45 5.13 17.44
N ASN A 91 18.89 4.64 16.27
CA ASN A 91 19.71 3.44 16.18
C ASN A 91 21.16 3.66 16.63
N LYS A 92 21.61 4.91 16.78
CA LYS A 92 22.95 5.22 17.29
C LYS A 92 23.01 5.33 18.82
N LEU A 93 21.85 5.43 19.48
CA LEU A 93 21.79 5.54 20.93
C LEU A 93 22.33 4.27 21.59
N PRO A 94 23.06 4.36 22.71
CA PRO A 94 23.32 3.22 23.60
C PRO A 94 22.02 2.57 24.08
N LEU A 95 22.10 1.31 24.52
CA LEU A 95 20.94 0.59 25.04
C LEU A 95 20.34 1.26 26.28
N ASP A 96 21.17 1.84 27.15
CA ASP A 96 20.72 2.51 28.37
C ASP A 96 19.86 3.74 28.06
N LEU A 97 20.32 4.61 27.16
CA LEU A 97 19.54 5.79 26.74
C LEU A 97 18.25 5.38 26.03
N LEU A 98 18.30 4.34 25.19
CA LEU A 98 17.12 3.83 24.51
C LEU A 98 16.12 3.23 25.51
N GLY A 99 16.62 2.53 26.54
CA GLY A 99 15.83 1.97 27.64
C GLY A 99 15.12 3.07 28.43
N ASN A 100 15.84 4.13 28.81
CA ASN A 100 15.26 5.28 29.50
C ASN A 100 14.15 5.95 28.68
N ILE A 101 14.35 6.10 27.36
CA ILE A 101 13.31 6.58 26.45
C ILE A 101 12.10 5.65 26.49
N PHE A 102 12.31 4.33 26.43
CA PHE A 102 11.21 3.36 26.46
C PHE A 102 10.45 3.39 27.78
N GLU A 103 11.14 3.56 28.92
CA GLU A 103 10.50 3.71 30.22
C GLU A 103 9.61 4.94 30.26
N HIS A 104 10.10 6.09 29.80
CA HIS A 104 9.27 7.29 29.64
C HIS A 104 8.11 7.09 28.67
N VAL A 105 8.28 6.25 27.63
CA VAL A 105 7.24 5.93 26.64
C VAL A 105 6.14 5.04 27.25
N CYS A 106 6.50 4.10 28.11
CA CYS A 106 5.59 3.10 28.67
C CYS A 106 4.97 3.48 30.01
N TYR A 107 5.61 4.37 30.78
CA TYR A 107 5.18 4.77 32.12
C TYR A 107 3.70 5.17 32.13
N ASP A 108 2.91 4.41 32.89
CA ASP A 108 1.46 4.60 33.08
C ASP A 108 0.63 4.67 31.78
N ARG A 109 1.14 4.10 30.69
CA ARG A 109 0.47 4.11 29.37
C ARG A 109 0.18 2.73 28.80
N ASN A 110 0.58 1.66 29.49
CA ASN A 110 0.17 0.30 29.14
C ASN A 110 -1.27 0.04 29.59
N HIS A 111 -2.24 0.57 28.85
CA HIS A 111 -3.65 0.29 29.07
C HIS A 111 -4.06 -0.87 28.18
N ILE A 112 -4.34 -2.01 28.80
CA ILE A 112 -4.86 -3.21 28.17
C ILE A 112 -6.38 -3.05 28.24
N SER A 113 -6.99 -2.76 27.09
CA SER A 113 -8.45 -2.71 26.96
C SER A 113 -8.96 -3.25 25.62
N GLY A 114 -9.92 -4.17 25.71
CA GLY A 114 -10.51 -4.89 24.60
C GLY A 114 -9.50 -5.66 23.74
N PHE A 115 -9.84 -5.82 22.47
CA PHE A 115 -8.97 -6.49 21.50
C PHE A 115 -7.90 -5.57 20.90
N ASN A 116 -7.95 -4.26 21.19
CA ASN A 116 -7.10 -3.30 20.52
C ASN A 116 -5.74 -3.10 21.21
N LEU A 117 -4.94 -4.16 21.15
CA LEU A 117 -3.57 -4.18 21.65
C LEU A 117 -2.63 -3.27 20.84
N SER A 118 -3.12 -2.68 19.75
CA SER A 118 -2.33 -1.77 18.94
C SER A 118 -1.89 -0.56 19.73
N ASN A 119 -2.53 -0.22 20.86
CA ASN A 119 -2.26 0.98 21.63
C ASN A 119 -1.30 0.80 22.80
N VAL A 120 -1.00 -0.43 23.22
CA VAL A 120 -0.09 -0.73 24.33
C VAL A 120 1.36 -0.39 23.95
N PRO A 121 1.99 0.63 24.56
CA PRO A 121 3.32 1.10 24.16
C PRO A 121 4.40 0.02 24.22
N THR A 122 4.44 -0.80 25.28
CA THR A 122 5.43 -1.90 25.41
C THR A 122 5.33 -2.87 24.22
N LEU A 123 4.11 -3.20 23.79
CA LEU A 123 3.90 -4.05 22.63
C LEU A 123 4.26 -3.35 21.32
N LYS A 124 3.93 -2.06 21.15
CA LYS A 124 4.33 -1.27 19.97
C LYS A 124 5.85 -1.27 19.78
N LEU A 125 6.59 -0.95 20.84
CA LEU A 125 8.06 -0.89 20.81
C LEU A 125 8.67 -2.25 20.43
N SER A 126 8.12 -3.35 20.96
CA SER A 126 8.59 -4.71 20.67
C SER A 126 8.42 -5.14 19.19
N ARG A 127 7.61 -4.42 18.41
CA ARG A 127 7.31 -4.72 17.00
C ARG A 127 8.17 -3.95 16.01
N VAL A 128 8.95 -2.96 16.46
CA VAL A 128 9.73 -2.08 15.56
C VAL A 128 10.88 -2.82 14.89
N CYS A 129 11.79 -3.42 15.66
CA CYS A 129 12.90 -4.22 15.13
C CYS A 129 13.39 -5.24 16.17
N HIS A 130 14.27 -6.17 15.77
CA HIS A 130 14.82 -7.19 16.68
C HIS A 130 15.52 -6.57 17.90
N ARG A 131 16.30 -5.50 17.70
CA ARG A 131 17.01 -4.82 18.78
C ARG A 131 16.05 -4.24 19.82
N TRP A 132 14.99 -3.57 19.38
CA TRP A 132 13.98 -3.00 20.28
C TRP A 132 13.22 -4.11 21.01
N ARG A 133 12.88 -5.19 20.31
CA ARG A 133 12.25 -6.37 20.93
C ARG A 133 13.13 -6.99 22.00
N SER A 134 14.42 -7.14 21.73
CA SER A 134 15.38 -7.68 22.69
C SER A 134 15.42 -6.80 23.93
N LEU A 135 15.61 -5.49 23.75
CA LEU A 135 15.65 -4.53 24.85
C LEU A 135 14.35 -4.53 25.66
N VAL A 136 13.21 -4.40 24.99
CA VAL A 136 11.89 -4.46 25.64
C VAL A 136 11.71 -5.77 26.41
N SER A 137 12.19 -6.90 25.87
CA SER A 137 12.07 -8.19 26.54
C SER A 137 12.99 -8.35 27.74
N SER A 138 14.15 -7.69 27.73
CA SER A 138 15.15 -7.76 28.80
C SER A 138 15.01 -6.67 29.87
N THR A 139 14.02 -5.77 29.74
CA THR A 139 13.81 -4.65 30.66
C THR A 139 12.49 -4.85 31.41
N PRO A 140 12.49 -5.48 32.61
CA PRO A 140 11.28 -5.86 33.33
C PRO A 140 10.42 -4.66 33.78
N THR A 141 11.03 -3.50 34.02
CA THR A 141 10.35 -2.24 34.38
C THR A 141 9.34 -1.77 33.32
N LEU A 142 9.52 -2.14 32.04
CA LEU A 142 8.56 -1.82 30.97
C LEU A 142 7.26 -2.63 31.06
N TRP A 143 7.25 -3.68 31.88
CA TRP A 143 6.12 -4.59 32.07
C TRP A 143 5.54 -4.50 33.48
N SER A 144 6.15 -3.72 34.38
CA SER A 144 5.73 -3.62 35.77
C SER A 144 4.52 -2.70 35.97
N THR A 145 4.28 -1.75 35.07
CA THR A 145 3.16 -0.80 35.18
C THR A 145 2.17 -0.98 34.04
N PHE A 146 0.92 -1.32 34.35
CA PHE A 146 -0.15 -1.50 33.37
C PHE A 146 -1.55 -1.36 33.99
N ARG A 147 -2.55 -1.07 33.16
CA ARG A 147 -3.97 -1.00 33.55
C ARG A 147 -4.78 -2.04 32.81
N PHE A 148 -5.75 -2.63 33.48
CA PHE A 148 -6.70 -3.59 32.92
C PHE A 148 -8.12 -3.09 33.07
N GLY A 149 -8.93 -3.20 32.01
CA GLY A 149 -10.33 -2.81 32.07
C GLY A 149 -11.24 -3.89 32.67
N GLU A 150 -12.24 -3.48 33.46
CA GLU A 150 -13.20 -4.36 34.15
C GLU A 150 -13.82 -5.47 33.28
N LYS A 151 -14.07 -5.18 32.01
CA LYS A 151 -14.71 -6.13 31.07
C LYS A 151 -13.77 -7.24 30.58
N GLU A 152 -12.51 -7.23 30.99
CA GLU A 152 -11.48 -8.14 30.50
C GLU A 152 -11.21 -9.33 31.43
N TYR A 153 -11.64 -9.27 32.70
CA TYR A 153 -11.48 -10.35 33.68
C TYR A 153 -12.12 -11.67 33.24
N THR A 154 -13.19 -11.59 32.46
CA THR A 154 -13.95 -12.75 31.96
C THR A 154 -13.31 -13.40 30.72
N ARG A 155 -12.34 -12.75 30.08
CA ARG A 155 -11.70 -13.25 28.86
C ARG A 155 -10.27 -13.64 29.16
N ARG A 156 -9.86 -14.84 28.72
CA ARG A 156 -8.46 -15.30 28.81
C ARG A 156 -7.56 -14.44 27.92
N HIS A 157 -7.15 -13.27 28.42
CA HIS A 157 -6.11 -12.47 27.77
C HIS A 157 -4.76 -13.08 28.10
N ASN A 158 -4.08 -13.65 27.09
CA ASN A 158 -2.70 -14.14 27.21
C ASN A 158 -1.69 -13.04 27.56
N LEU A 159 -2.13 -11.78 27.66
CA LEU A 159 -1.29 -10.64 28.02
C LEU A 159 -1.06 -10.51 29.52
N LEU A 160 -2.04 -10.77 30.37
CA LEU A 160 -1.80 -10.71 31.82
C LEU A 160 -0.69 -11.69 32.22
N PRO A 161 -0.73 -12.98 31.84
CA PRO A 161 0.39 -13.89 32.08
C PRO A 161 1.71 -13.43 31.46
N LEU A 162 1.66 -12.78 30.28
CA LEU A 162 2.87 -12.25 29.64
C LEU A 162 3.48 -11.09 30.42
N PHE A 163 2.69 -10.11 30.84
CA PHE A 163 3.13 -8.96 31.62
C PHE A 163 3.68 -9.42 32.97
N LEU A 164 2.96 -10.28 33.69
CA LEU A 164 3.43 -10.89 34.94
C LEU A 164 4.75 -11.66 34.77
N LYS A 165 4.89 -12.43 33.67
CA LYS A 165 6.12 -13.18 33.39
C LYS A 165 7.30 -12.27 33.07
N ARG A 166 7.06 -11.17 32.34
CA ARG A 166 8.12 -10.26 31.88
C ARG A 166 8.48 -9.19 32.91
N SER A 167 7.59 -8.89 33.86
CA SER A 167 7.86 -7.95 34.95
C SER A 167 8.73 -8.55 36.05
N HIS A 168 8.76 -9.88 36.22
CA HIS A 168 9.66 -10.52 37.18
C HIS A 168 11.13 -10.16 36.86
N PRO A 169 11.90 -9.55 37.78
CA PRO A 169 11.80 -9.53 39.25
C PRO A 169 11.32 -8.19 39.88
N CYS A 170 10.72 -7.30 39.09
CA CYS A 170 10.28 -5.97 39.55
C CYS A 170 8.91 -6.04 40.27
N PRO A 171 8.69 -5.20 41.30
CA PRO A 171 7.37 -4.97 41.87
C PRO A 171 6.38 -4.53 40.79
N ILE A 172 5.17 -5.06 40.83
CA ILE A 172 4.13 -4.77 39.83
C ILE A 172 3.20 -3.70 40.40
N ASP A 173 2.96 -2.65 39.61
CA ASP A 173 1.98 -1.61 39.85
C ASP A 173 0.88 -1.75 38.78
N PHE A 174 -0.26 -2.34 39.15
CA PHE A 174 -1.37 -2.50 38.24
C PHE A 174 -2.64 -1.85 38.76
N GLN A 175 -3.36 -1.20 37.85
CA GLN A 175 -4.64 -0.56 38.16
C GLN A 175 -5.77 -1.30 37.44
N VAL A 176 -6.90 -1.37 38.14
CA VAL A 176 -8.16 -1.93 37.64
C VAL A 176 -9.09 -0.76 37.38
N ASP A 177 -9.42 -0.52 36.12
CA ASP A 177 -10.43 0.46 35.72
C ASP A 177 -11.83 -0.17 35.79
#